data_AF-A0A9E3AP58-F1
#
_entry.id   AF-A0A9E3AP58-F1
#
_cell.length_a   1.000
_cell.length_b   1.000
_cell.length_c   1.000
_cell.angle_alpha   90.00
_cell.angle_beta   90.00
_cell.angle_gamma   90.00
#
_symmetry.space_group_name_H-M   'P 1'
#
loop_
_entity.id
_entity.type
_entity.pdbx_description
1 polymer ?
#
loop_
_entity_poly.entity_id
_entity_poly.type
_entity_poly.pdbx_seq_one_letter_code
_entity_poly.pdbx_strand_id
1 'polypeptide(L)'
;MAGLAAARARGRAGGRPRVMTKPKLKVAMVMMAARDVAAQLGVSLSTLYAYVDARGLPRPRAIELLAKRPAKTAKAEPSTGPLTSSVKGR
;
A
#
# COMPACT_ATOMS: atom_id res chain seq x y z
N MET A 1 -2.26 -32.35 12.14
CA MET A 1 -2.42 -30.98 11.60
C MET A 1 -1.66 -30.83 10.26
N ALA A 2 -2.04 -31.58 9.20
CA ALA A 2 -1.26 -31.64 7.95
C ALA A 2 -1.60 -30.52 6.94
N GLY A 3 -2.86 -30.08 6.87
CA GLY A 3 -3.33 -29.16 5.83
C GLY A 3 -2.81 -27.72 5.97
N LEU A 4 -2.68 -27.20 7.19
CA LEU A 4 -2.19 -25.83 7.43
C LEU A 4 -0.70 -25.70 7.12
N ALA A 5 0.11 -26.72 7.44
CA ALA A 5 1.53 -26.76 7.10
C ALA A 5 1.72 -26.77 5.58
N ALA A 6 0.97 -27.61 4.85
CA ALA A 6 0.98 -27.64 3.39
C ALA A 6 0.52 -26.30 2.77
N ALA A 7 -0.47 -25.63 3.36
CA ALA A 7 -0.94 -24.32 2.91
C ALA A 7 0.12 -23.22 3.11
N ARG A 8 0.83 -23.23 4.25
CA ARG A 8 1.94 -22.31 4.53
C ARG A 8 3.14 -22.58 3.63
N ALA A 9 3.47 -23.85 3.36
CA ALA A 9 4.51 -24.24 2.41
C ALA A 9 4.20 -23.76 0.98
N ARG A 10 2.92 -23.70 0.61
CA ARG A 10 2.42 -23.08 -0.63
C ARG A 10 2.39 -21.54 -0.60
N GLY A 11 2.87 -20.92 0.48
CA GLY A 11 2.98 -19.46 0.62
C GLY A 11 1.69 -18.75 1.03
N ARG A 12 0.64 -19.46 1.46
CA ARG A 12 -0.57 -18.82 2.00
C ARG A 12 -0.29 -18.30 3.41
N ALA A 13 -0.17 -16.98 3.53
CA ALA A 13 -0.18 -16.30 4.82
C ALA A 13 -1.63 -16.23 5.34
N GLY A 14 -1.95 -16.99 6.39
CA GLY A 14 -3.25 -16.91 7.05
C GLY A 14 -3.42 -15.64 7.88
N GLY A 15 -4.65 -15.33 8.27
CA GLY A 15 -5.02 -14.19 9.12
C GLY A 15 -5.76 -13.07 8.38
N ARG A 16 -6.21 -12.05 9.13
CA ARG A 16 -6.90 -10.89 8.55
C ARG A 16 -5.91 -10.05 7.74
N PRO A 17 -6.23 -9.70 6.48
CA PRO A 17 -5.42 -8.77 5.69
C PRO A 17 -5.18 -7.46 6.45
N ARG A 18 -3.99 -6.89 6.28
CA ARG A 18 -3.65 -5.62 6.93
C ARG A 18 -4.51 -4.49 6.36
N VAL A 19 -5.09 -3.69 7.26
CA VAL A 19 -5.87 -2.49 6.92
C VAL A 19 -4.99 -1.41 6.28
N MET A 20 -3.74 -1.29 6.75
CA MET A 20 -2.75 -0.35 6.22
C MET A 20 -1.74 -1.07 5.32
N THR A 21 -1.65 -0.62 4.06
CA THR A 21 -0.77 -1.18 3.04
C THR A 21 0.32 -0.17 2.67
N LYS A 22 1.41 -0.63 2.04
CA LYS A 22 2.49 0.24 1.56
C LYS A 22 2.02 1.41 0.68
N PRO A 23 1.17 1.20 -0.35
CA PRO A 23 0.70 2.32 -1.17
C PRO A 23 -0.10 3.33 -0.35
N LYS A 24 -1.01 2.86 0.52
CA LYS A 24 -1.76 3.74 1.44
C LYS A 24 -0.83 4.54 2.35
N LEU A 25 0.25 3.91 2.83
CA LEU A 25 1.23 4.56 3.70
C LEU A 25 2.02 5.65 2.99
N LYS A 26 2.45 5.42 1.74
CA LYS A 26 3.12 6.44 0.93
C LYS A 26 2.23 7.66 0.68
N VAL A 27 0.97 7.41 0.31
CA VAL A 27 -0.03 8.47 0.13
C VAL A 27 -0.26 9.22 1.44
N ALA A 28 -0.44 8.49 2.54
CA ALA A 28 -0.61 9.08 3.86
C ALA A 28 0.52 10.04 4.20
N MET A 29 1.80 9.63 4.06
CA MET A 29 2.95 10.48 4.39
C MET A 29 2.97 11.81 3.64
N VAL A 30 2.53 11.83 2.37
CA VAL A 30 2.46 13.05 1.56
C VAL A 30 1.26 13.91 1.93
N MET A 31 0.12 13.28 2.24
CA MET A 31 -1.14 13.99 2.47
C MET A 31 -1.37 14.46 3.90
N MET A 32 -0.43 14.28 4.85
CA MET A 32 -0.64 14.61 6.28
C MET A 32 -1.00 16.06 6.57
N ALA A 33 -0.72 16.99 5.65
CA ALA A 33 -1.17 18.38 5.75
C ALA A 33 -2.69 18.56 5.51
N ALA A 34 -3.40 17.55 4.99
CA ALA A 34 -4.83 17.59 4.72
C ALA A 34 -5.65 17.17 5.95
N ARG A 35 -6.84 17.77 6.12
CA ARG A 35 -7.67 17.57 7.33
C ARG A 35 -8.38 16.21 7.44
N ASP A 36 -8.43 15.38 6.39
CA ASP A 36 -9.25 14.15 6.38
C ASP A 36 -8.57 12.91 5.78
N VAL A 37 -7.24 12.81 5.92
CA VAL A 37 -6.43 11.72 5.33
C VAL A 37 -6.94 10.33 5.72
N ALA A 38 -7.37 10.16 6.98
CA ALA A 38 -7.87 8.88 7.48
C ALA A 38 -9.16 8.43 6.77
N ALA A 39 -10.11 9.35 6.59
CA ALA A 39 -11.37 9.09 5.89
C ALA A 39 -11.13 8.74 4.42
N GLN A 40 -10.25 9.47 3.74
CA GLN A 40 -9.90 9.22 2.34
C GLN A 40 -9.23 7.85 2.12
N LEU A 41 -8.42 7.41 3.09
CA LEU A 41 -7.75 6.10 3.03
C LEU A 41 -8.64 4.94 3.51
N GLY A 42 -9.82 5.24 4.07
CA GLY A 42 -10.72 4.27 4.69
C GLY A 42 -10.09 3.57 5.90
N VAL A 43 -9.30 4.31 6.69
CA VAL A 43 -8.64 3.80 7.90
C VAL A 43 -9.05 4.65 9.11
N SER A 44 -8.99 4.08 10.31
CA SER A 44 -9.20 4.88 11.52
C SER A 44 -8.03 5.84 11.76
N LEU A 45 -8.29 6.96 12.43
CA LEU A 45 -7.25 7.90 12.90
C LEU A 45 -6.21 7.18 13.78
N SER A 46 -6.65 6.26 14.64
CA SER A 46 -5.75 5.44 15.45
C SER A 46 -4.81 4.58 14.61
N THR A 47 -5.28 4.03 13.49
CA THR A 47 -4.45 3.30 12.55
C THR A 47 -3.49 4.24 11.82
N LEU A 48 -3.94 5.43 11.43
CA LEU A 48 -3.09 6.42 10.77
C LEU A 48 -1.91 6.85 11.66
N TYR A 49 -2.21 7.29 12.90
CA TYR A 49 -1.19 7.77 13.85
C TYR A 49 -0.29 6.69 14.44
N ALA A 50 -0.69 5.41 14.33
CA ALA A 50 0.18 4.29 14.66
C ALA A 50 1.32 4.11 13.64
N TYR A 51 1.17 4.63 12.42
CA TYR A 51 2.13 4.47 11.33
C TYR A 51 2.83 5.78 10.97
N VAL A 52 2.15 6.91 11.02
CA VAL A 52 2.71 8.21 10.58
C VAL A 52 2.44 9.26 11.64
N ASP A 53 3.43 10.12 11.89
CA ASP A 53 3.29 11.26 12.79
C ASP A 53 2.59 12.44 12.12
N ALA A 54 2.15 13.44 12.89
CA ALA A 54 1.46 14.64 12.37
C ALA A 54 2.30 15.43 11.34
N ARG A 55 3.62 15.25 11.34
CA ARG A 55 4.56 15.84 10.37
C ARG A 55 4.75 15.01 9.09
N GLY A 56 4.10 13.86 8.96
CA GLY A 56 4.30 12.95 7.83
C GLY A 56 5.48 11.98 7.97
N LEU A 57 6.13 11.94 9.15
CA LEU A 57 7.27 11.07 9.39
C LEU A 57 6.84 9.63 9.74
N PRO A 58 7.54 8.60 9.23
CA PRO A 58 7.19 7.21 9.48
C PRO A 58 7.59 6.78 10.90
N ARG A 59 6.65 6.15 11.62
CA ARG A 59 6.89 5.53 12.93
C ARG A 59 7.45 4.10 12.77
N PRO A 60 7.92 3.42 13.84
CA PRO A 60 8.51 2.08 13.74
C PRO A 60 7.64 1.06 13.00
N ARG A 61 6.32 1.06 13.22
CA ARG A 61 5.38 0.20 12.47
C ARG A 61 5.37 0.45 10.96
N ALA A 62 5.56 1.70 10.54
CA ALA A 62 5.69 2.06 9.13
C ALA A 62 7.01 1.58 8.55
N ILE A 63 8.10 1.73 9.29
CA ILE A 63 9.42 1.27 8.88
C ILE A 63 9.39 -0.25 8.66
N GLU A 64 8.83 -1.02 9.57
CA GLU A 64 8.65 -2.47 9.40
C GLU A 64 7.80 -2.83 8.17
N LEU A 65 6.72 -2.08 7.93
CA LEU A 65 5.86 -2.31 6.78
C LEU A 65 6.58 -1.99 5.47
N LEU A 66 7.41 -0.94 5.43
CA LEU A 66 8.19 -0.53 4.27
C LEU A 66 9.34 -1.51 4.00
N ALA A 67 10.06 -1.94 5.05
CA ALA A 67 11.20 -2.84 4.99
C ALA A 67 10.83 -4.27 4.52
N LYS A 68 9.62 -4.76 4.84
CA LYS A 68 9.17 -6.08 4.38
C LYS A 68 9.04 -6.10 2.86
N ARG A 69 9.78 -6.95 2.14
CA ARG A 69 9.63 -7.14 0.68
C ARG A 69 8.16 -7.44 0.32
N PRO A 70 7.56 -6.82 -0.71
CA PRO A 70 6.19 -7.15 -1.08
C PRO A 70 6.17 -8.62 -1.51
N ALA A 71 5.46 -9.46 -0.77
CA ALA A 71 5.21 -10.84 -1.17
C ALA A 71 4.26 -10.80 -2.37
N LYS A 72 4.85 -10.74 -3.58
CA LYS A 72 4.25 -11.06 -4.89
C LYS A 72 2.81 -10.54 -5.08
N THR A 73 2.66 -9.25 -5.39
CA THR A 73 1.53 -8.76 -6.21
C THR A 73 2.08 -8.54 -7.61
N ALA A 74 1.87 -9.55 -8.46
CA ALA A 74 1.99 -9.38 -9.90
C ALA A 74 0.73 -8.65 -10.41
N LYS A 75 0.96 -7.73 -11.36
CA LYS A 75 -0.01 -7.11 -12.28
C LYS A 75 -0.97 -6.06 -11.68
N ALA A 76 -0.50 -4.82 -11.66
CA ALA A 76 -1.33 -3.64 -11.88
C ALA A 76 -0.44 -2.63 -12.63
N GLU A 77 -0.29 -2.83 -13.94
CA GLU A 77 0.23 -1.79 -14.82
C GLU A 77 -0.84 -0.69 -14.93
N PRO A 78 -0.50 0.58 -14.75
CA PRO A 78 -1.36 1.67 -15.14
C PRO A 78 -1.47 1.65 -16.67
N SER A 79 -2.70 1.58 -17.17
CA SER A 79 -3.02 1.88 -18.55
C SER A 79 -2.72 3.36 -18.82
N THR A 80 -1.47 3.67 -19.16
CA THR A 80 -1.14 4.86 -19.95
C THR A 80 -0.93 4.34 -21.35
N GLY A 81 -1.97 4.47 -22.19
CA GLY A 81 -1.91 4.08 -23.59
C GLY A 81 -0.78 4.81 -24.32
N PRO A 82 -0.19 4.21 -25.36
CA PRO A 82 0.79 4.90 -26.17
C PRO A 82 0.09 6.01 -26.97
N LEU A 83 0.29 7.27 -26.56
CA LEU A 83 0.18 8.41 -27.47
C LEU A 83 1.36 8.33 -28.45
N THR A 84 1.21 7.55 -29.51
CA THR A 84 2.12 7.58 -30.65
C THR A 84 1.41 8.16 -31.86
N SER A 85 1.78 9.40 -32.16
CA SER A 85 1.99 9.96 -33.51
C SER A 85 0.94 9.68 -34.60
N SER A 86 0.24 10.73 -35.02
CA SER A 86 -0.01 10.93 -36.45
C SER A 86 0.08 12.42 -36.78
N VAL A 87 1.32 12.85 -37.03
CA VAL A 87 1.60 14.03 -37.84
C VAL A 87 1.56 13.56 -39.29
N LYS A 88 0.59 14.05 -40.07
CA LYS A 88 0.82 14.32 -41.49
C LYS A 88 -0.26 15.27 -41.99
N GLY A 89 0.15 16.52 -42.21
CA GLY A 89 -0.53 17.39 -43.15
C GLY A 89 -0.20 16.97 -44.58
N ARG A 90 -1.22 16.96 -45.42
CA ARG A 90 -1.33 17.46 -46.79
C ARG A 90 -2.64 16.95 -47.38
#